data_AF-A0A5P1FQX0-F1
#
_entry.id   AF-A0A5P1FQX0-F1
#
_cell.length_a   1.000
_cell.length_b   1.000
_cell.length_c   1.000
_cell.angle_alpha   90.00
_cell.angle_beta   90.00
_cell.angle_gamma   90.00
#
_symmetry.space_group_name_H-M   'P 1'
#
loop_
_entity.id
_entity.type
_entity.pdbx_description
1 polymer ?
#
loop_
_entity_poly.entity_id
_entity_poly.type
_entity_poly.pdbx_seq_one_letter_code
_entity_poly.pdbx_strand_id
1 'polypeptide(L)'
;MLPIKPEFEFLILACDGLWDKEGEFQVSNKEAIDIARPFCTDNHCSSPLSACKKLADLSVNRGSADDISVMIIQLKRFVLRSFEGRLC
;
A
#
# COMPACT_ATOMS: atom_id res chain seq x y z
N MET A 1 -6.00 -10.57 -16.49
CA MET A 1 -5.06 -10.93 -15.41
C MET A 1 -3.94 -9.89 -15.43
N LEU A 2 -3.69 -9.18 -14.33
CA LEU A 2 -2.62 -8.18 -14.24
C LEU A 2 -1.36 -8.88 -13.68
N PRO A 3 -0.32 -9.12 -14.50
CA PRO A 3 0.89 -9.78 -14.02
C PRO A 3 1.62 -8.87 -13.04
N ILE A 4 2.15 -9.43 -11.94
CA ILE A 4 3.03 -8.72 -11.03
C ILE A 4 4.38 -8.58 -11.73
N LYS A 5 4.79 -7.33 -11.98
CA LYS A 5 6.05 -7.05 -12.65
C LYS A 5 7.16 -6.71 -11.65
N PRO A 6 8.44 -6.91 -12.00
CA PRO A 6 9.57 -6.59 -11.12
C PRO A 6 9.61 -5.14 -10.61
N GLU A 7 9.09 -4.20 -11.39
CA GLU A 7 9.00 -2.78 -11.02
C GLU A 7 7.94 -2.47 -9.96
N PHE A 8 7.04 -3.41 -9.65
CA PHE A 8 6.02 -3.19 -8.64
C PHE A 8 6.60 -3.41 -7.23
N GLU A 9 6.65 -2.33 -6.46
CA GLU A 9 7.29 -2.33 -5.14
C GLU A 9 6.36 -2.91 -4.05
N PHE A 10 5.11 -2.45 -4.02
CA PHE A 10 4.08 -2.84 -3.07
C PHE A 10 2.68 -2.60 -3.65
N LEU A 11 1.67 -3.23 -3.04
CA LEU A 11 0.25 -3.07 -3.33
C LEU A 11 -0.45 -2.56 -2.07
N ILE A 12 -1.24 -1.49 -2.20
CA ILE A 12 -2.14 -1.01 -1.15
C ILE A 12 -3.55 -1.50 -1.50
N LEU A 13 -4.20 -2.16 -0.55
CA LEU A 13 -5.61 -2.51 -0.59
C LEU A 13 -6.28 -1.83 0.59
N ALA A 14 -7.43 -1.20 0.38
CA ALA A 14 -8.22 -0.62 1.45
C ALA A 14 -9.70 -0.63 1.10
N CYS A 15 -10.55 -0.47 2.10
CA CYS A 15 -11.98 -0.21 1.90
C CYS A 15 -12.20 1.15 1.23
N ASP A 16 -13.43 1.35 0.76
CA ASP A 16 -13.93 2.64 0.30
C ASP A 16 -13.74 3.74 1.34
N GLY A 17 -13.92 3.48 2.65
CA GLY A 17 -13.66 4.47 3.69
C GLY A 17 -12.28 5.16 3.68
N LEU A 18 -11.26 4.59 3.01
CA LEU A 18 -9.98 5.26 2.75
C LEU A 18 -9.99 6.15 1.47
N TRP A 19 -10.68 5.68 0.43
CA TRP A 19 -10.63 6.21 -0.94
C TRP A 19 -11.88 7.00 -1.38
N ASP A 20 -12.98 6.94 -0.63
CA ASP A 20 -14.31 7.27 -1.14
C ASP A 20 -14.54 8.77 -1.28
N LYS A 21 -15.25 9.14 -2.35
CA LYS A 21 -15.13 10.41 -3.07
C LYS A 21 -15.90 11.59 -2.49
N GLU A 22 -16.53 11.43 -1.33
CA GLU A 22 -17.48 12.38 -0.78
C GLU A 22 -16.86 13.14 0.41
N GLY A 23 -16.02 14.15 0.15
CA GLY A 23 -15.59 15.13 1.18
C GLY A 23 -14.10 15.51 1.23
N GLU A 24 -13.72 16.43 2.11
CA GLU A 24 -12.34 16.95 2.26
C GLU A 24 -11.38 16.00 3.02
N PHE A 25 -11.88 14.83 3.42
CA PHE A 25 -11.23 13.99 4.43
C PHE A 25 -10.56 12.72 3.88
N GLN A 26 -10.49 12.60 2.55
CA GLN A 26 -10.07 11.39 1.83
C GLN A 26 -8.57 11.32 1.63
N VAL A 27 -8.04 10.12 1.35
CA VAL A 27 -6.65 9.91 0.94
C VAL A 27 -6.59 9.66 -0.56
N SER A 28 -5.84 10.47 -1.30
CA SER A 28 -5.67 10.24 -2.75
C SER A 28 -4.70 9.09 -3.03
N ASN A 29 -4.79 8.46 -4.21
CA ASN A 29 -3.85 7.42 -4.65
C ASN A 29 -2.39 7.86 -4.51
N LYS A 30 -2.07 9.09 -4.91
CA LYS A 30 -0.70 9.61 -4.86
C LYS A 30 -0.22 9.82 -3.43
N GLU A 31 -1.10 10.37 -2.60
CA GLU A 31 -0.80 10.58 -1.18
C GLU A 31 -0.59 9.25 -0.45
N ALA A 32 -1.42 8.25 -0.72
CA ALA A 32 -1.24 6.92 -0.13
C ALA A 32 0.11 6.29 -0.51
N ILE A 33 0.54 6.46 -1.77
CA ILE A 33 1.86 6.01 -2.23
C ILE A 33 2.98 6.78 -1.50
N ASP A 34 2.86 8.11 -1.38
CA ASP A 34 3.88 8.96 -0.74
C ASP A 34 4.02 8.64 0.75
N ILE A 35 2.92 8.30 1.41
CA ILE A 35 2.91 7.87 2.82
C ILE A 35 3.48 6.47 2.97
N ALA A 36 3.08 5.52 2.10
CA ALA A 36 3.45 4.12 2.26
C ALA A 36 4.89 3.81 1.83
N ARG A 37 5.38 4.45 0.75
CA ARG A 37 6.67 4.14 0.12
C ARG A 37 7.85 4.18 1.12
N PRO A 38 8.04 5.21 1.96
CA PRO A 38 9.14 5.26 2.93
C PRO A 38 9.19 4.04 3.88
N PHE A 39 8.03 3.46 4.22
CA PHE A 39 7.95 2.30 5.11
C PHE A 39 8.02 0.96 4.37
N CYS A 40 7.98 0.96 3.04
CA CYS A 40 7.93 -0.26 2.23
C CYS A 40 9.21 -0.49 1.42
N THR A 41 9.99 0.55 1.14
CA THR A 41 11.18 0.47 0.28
C THR A 41 12.51 0.54 1.02
N ASP A 42 12.52 1.02 2.27
CA ASP A 42 13.75 1.27 3.00
C ASP A 42 14.28 0.02 3.72
N ASN A 43 15.55 -0.33 3.49
CA ASN A 43 16.10 -1.66 3.75
C ASN A 43 16.40 -1.94 5.24
N HIS A 44 16.35 -0.89 6.08
CA HIS A 44 16.73 -0.98 7.49
C HIS A 44 15.55 -0.97 8.48
N CYS A 45 14.39 -0.44 8.09
CA CYS A 45 13.24 -0.26 8.99
C CYS A 45 11.88 -0.35 8.26
N SER A 46 11.78 -1.18 7.21
CA SER A 46 10.49 -1.36 6.52
C SER A 46 9.46 -1.95 7.48
N SER A 47 8.45 -1.18 7.85
CA SER A 47 7.31 -1.62 8.64
C SER A 47 6.03 -1.31 7.86
N PRO A 48 5.57 -2.23 6.98
CA PRO A 48 4.30 -2.06 6.27
C PRO A 48 3.13 -1.81 7.22
N LEU A 49 3.18 -2.38 8.43
CA LEU A 49 2.19 -2.13 9.48
C LEU A 49 2.17 -0.65 9.91
N SER A 50 3.33 -0.01 10.02
CA SER A 50 3.42 1.42 10.33
C SER A 50 2.81 2.28 9.23
N ALA A 51 2.98 1.88 7.96
CA ALA A 51 2.31 2.55 6.85
C ALA A 51 0.78 2.36 6.90
N CYS A 52 0.29 1.15 7.16
CA CYS A 52 -1.14 0.90 7.34
C CYS A 52 -1.71 1.78 8.45
N LYS A 53 -1.05 1.82 9.61
CA LYS A 53 -1.47 2.64 10.74
C LYS A 53 -1.50 4.13 10.37
N LYS A 54 -0.46 4.62 9.69
CA LYS A 54 -0.39 6.04 9.30
C LYS A 54 -1.48 6.44 8.30
N LEU A 55 -1.87 5.54 7.39
CA LEU A 55 -2.98 5.78 6.46
C LEU A 55 -4.33 5.81 7.17
N ALA A 56 -4.54 4.90 8.13
CA ALA A 56 -5.74 4.91 8.97
C ALA A 56 -5.81 6.16 9.85
N ASP A 57 -4.71 6.48 10.56
CA ASP A 57 -4.60 7.67 11.41
C ASP A 57 -4.83 8.96 10.61
N LEU A 58 -4.32 9.05 9.37
CA LEU A 58 -4.55 10.22 8.51
C LEU A 58 -6.05 10.44 8.24
N SER A 59 -6.78 9.38 7.96
CA SER A 59 -8.21 9.44 7.65
C SER A 59 -9.03 9.80 8.90
N VAL A 60 -8.68 9.24 10.06
CA VAL A 60 -9.27 9.61 11.36
C VAL A 60 -8.96 11.06 11.72
N ASN A 61 -7.72 11.51 11.53
CA ASN A 61 -7.30 12.90 11.82
C ASN A 61 -7.97 13.93 10.92
N ARG A 62 -8.38 13.52 9.72
CA ARG A 62 -9.20 14.34 8.84
C ARG A 62 -10.67 14.37 9.28
N GLY A 63 -11.11 13.49 10.17
CA GLY A 63 -12.50 13.45 10.62
C GLY A 63 -13.37 12.52 9.79
N SER A 64 -12.77 11.53 9.12
CA SER A 64 -13.55 10.42 8.56
C SER A 64 -14.29 9.70 9.70
N ALA A 65 -15.59 9.49 9.50
CA ALA A 65 -16.47 8.78 10.43
C ALA A 65 -16.74 7.33 9.98
N ASP A 66 -16.10 6.89 8.90
CA ASP A 66 -16.29 5.57 8.31
C ASP A 66 -15.28 4.54 8.85
N ASP A 67 -15.60 3.26 8.70
CA ASP A 67 -14.72 2.16 9.07
C ASP A 67 -13.54 2.08 8.08
N ILE A 68 -12.31 2.21 8.59
CA ILE A 68 -11.10 2.22 7.76
C ILE A 68 -10.31 0.92 7.94
N SER A 69 -10.14 0.18 6.85
CA SER A 69 -9.31 -1.03 6.77
C SER A 69 -8.26 -0.86 5.68
N VAL A 70 -6.98 -1.08 6.01
CA VAL A 70 -5.85 -0.93 5.09
C VAL A 70 -4.90 -2.12 5.18
N MET A 71 -4.52 -2.67 4.02
CA MET A 71 -3.55 -3.75 3.88
C MET A 71 -2.49 -3.38 2.85
N ILE A 72 -1.22 -3.53 3.23
CA ILE A 72 -0.08 -3.30 2.34
C ILE A 72 0.68 -4.61 2.14
N ILE A 73 0.90 -4.97 0.88
CA ILE A 73 1.61 -6.18 0.46
C ILE A 73 2.91 -5.79 -0.23
N GLN A 74 4.06 -6.21 0.30
CA GLN A 74 5.37 -6.01 -0.35
C GLN A 74 5.55 -7.00 -1.50
N LEU A 75 5.72 -6.49 -2.73
CA LEU A 75 5.70 -7.32 -3.94
C LEU A 75 7.07 -7.87 -4.33
N LYS A 76 8.17 -7.28 -3.85
CA LYS A 76 9.55 -7.73 -4.11
C LYS A 76 9.78 -9.23 -3.87
N ARG A 77 9.05 -9.83 -2.91
CA ARG A 77 9.16 -11.26 -2.56
C ARG A 77 8.50 -12.21 -3.58
N PHE A 78 7.55 -11.72 -4.38
CA PHE A 78 6.79 -12.53 -5.32
C PHE A 78 7.41 -12.56 -6.72
N VAL A 79 8.30 -11.62 -7.02
CA VAL A 79 9.01 -11.52 -8.31
C VAL A 79 10.15 -12.54 -8.40
N LEU A 80 10.81 -12.88 -7.28
CA LEU A 80 11.99 -13.75 -7.26
C LEU A 80 11.72 -15.24 -7.58
N ARG A 81 10.47 -15.70 -7.63
CA ARG A 81 10.13 -17.11 -7.91
C ARG A 81 9.88 -17.43 -9.39
N SER A 82 9.81 -16.43 -10.26
CA SER A 82 9.40 -16.64 -11.66
C SER A 82 10.57 -16.80 -12.65
N PHE A 83 11.83 -16.88 -12.18
CA PHE A 83 13.02 -16.99 -13.03
C PHE A 83 13.81 -18.32 -12.88
N GLU A 84 13.23 -19.35 -12.23
CA GLU A 84 13.82 -20.69 -12.12
C GLU A 84 13.18 -21.72 -13.08
N GLY A 85 12.82 -21.29 -14.29
CA GLY A 85 12.14 -22.18 -15.24
C GLY A 85 12.33 -21.79 -16.70
N ARG A 86 13.57 -21.92 -17.20
CA ARG A 86 13.92 -22.28 -18.60
C ARG A 86 15.43 -22.22 -18.82
N LEU A 87 16.15 -23.26 -18.37
CA LEU A 87 17.45 -23.66 -18.89
C LEU A 87 17.52 -25.20 -18.86
N CYS A 88 16.85 -25.84 -19.82
CA CYS A 88 17.13 -27.19 -20.31
C CYS A 88 16.80 -27.21 -21.80
#